data_AF-A0A835N1L7-F1
#
_entry.id   AF-A0A835N1L7-F1
#
_cell.length_a   1.000
_cell.length_b   1.000
_cell.length_c   1.000
_cell.angle_alpha   90.00
_cell.angle_beta   90.00
_cell.angle_gamma   90.00
#
_symmetry.space_group_name_H-M   'P 1'
#
loop_
_entity.id
_entity.type
_entity.pdbx_description
1 polymer ?
#
loop_
_entity_poly.entity_id
_entity_poly.type
_entity_poly.pdbx_seq_one_letter_code
_entity_poly.pdbx_strand_id
1 'polypeptide(L)'
;MHPLAHGPQNPITATTKMLDRALSSRRVTSHLDDSDTDASADDSKTKKQNLSLLASNYLSRLSHFCFCPTASFLLCLLLALVLITSLAFHSRSFVCVSDHGSRVGFFGLDGLDSDFGLLGVPWCRSKHGKTVQWTSKDLLKGLEEFVPVYETRPIKNNMYGMGFDHSFGLWFIAKWLKPVLMIESGVFKGHSTWVLRQAMPDTPIISLSPRHPGKYLKKGPAYVAGNCTYFAGKDFVDFGNVDWKSMMKKHGITDISRVLIFFDDHQNELKRVKQALNAGFRHLVFEDNYDTGTGDHYSLRQICDQSYIRGGGHSCFRDGDEARVRSKRKLFWEKAVDIHELCGPNEAWWGVKGWMRDNFNHSNKPISYAEHFQNSRFIESTLDVYWELPPVAGPSLTHQTRYDPARASSPIVEDGRYGLFQRLGLGRLEASVFNGYTQMVYIEISERES
;
A
#
# COMPACT_ATOMS: atom_id res chain seq x y z
N MET A 1 24.64 -57.93 -8.98
CA MET A 1 25.04 -59.00 -8.06
C MET A 1 25.22 -58.39 -6.67
N HIS A 2 24.37 -58.80 -5.73
CA HIS A 2 24.52 -58.67 -4.27
C HIS A 2 25.82 -59.36 -3.77
N PRO A 3 26.24 -59.26 -2.49
CA PRO A 3 25.49 -58.87 -1.27
C PRO A 3 26.23 -57.82 -0.38
N LEU A 4 25.64 -57.09 0.58
CA LEU A 4 24.75 -57.37 1.71
C LEU A 4 25.33 -58.22 2.86
N ALA A 5 24.88 -57.85 4.07
CA ALA A 5 24.89 -58.54 5.36
C ALA A 5 26.13 -58.31 6.27
N HIS A 6 26.05 -57.71 7.45
CA HIS A 6 25.16 -57.82 8.64
C HIS A 6 25.87 -58.57 9.79
N GLY A 7 25.81 -57.98 10.99
CA GLY A 7 26.13 -58.61 12.28
C GLY A 7 26.01 -57.61 13.45
N PRO A 8 25.69 -58.03 14.69
CA PRO A 8 24.37 -57.71 15.26
C PRO A 8 24.32 -57.20 16.73
N GLN A 9 23.17 -56.57 17.07
CA GLN A 9 22.26 -56.69 18.25
C GLN A 9 22.70 -56.51 19.73
N ASN A 10 22.09 -55.48 20.38
CA ASN A 10 21.25 -55.44 21.62
C ASN A 10 21.79 -55.95 22.99
N PRO A 11 21.15 -55.71 24.19
CA PRO A 11 19.79 -55.18 24.50
C PRO A 11 19.58 -54.21 25.72
N ILE A 12 18.44 -53.49 25.68
CA ILE A 12 17.32 -53.31 26.66
C ILE A 12 17.58 -52.94 28.15
N THR A 13 16.96 -51.84 28.61
CA THR A 13 15.98 -51.87 29.73
C THR A 13 14.98 -50.72 29.69
N ALA A 14 13.71 -51.05 29.88
CA ALA A 14 12.55 -50.17 30.02
C ALA A 14 11.83 -50.53 31.32
N THR A 15 11.16 -49.56 31.95
CA THR A 15 10.01 -49.83 32.83
C THR A 15 9.04 -48.65 32.85
N THR A 16 7.75 -49.02 32.90
CA THR A 16 6.53 -48.27 32.59
C THR A 16 5.61 -48.26 33.83
N LYS A 17 4.69 -47.28 33.94
CA LYS A 17 3.25 -47.38 34.37
C LYS A 17 2.71 -45.96 34.66
N MET A 18 1.76 -45.36 33.94
CA MET A 18 0.31 -45.57 33.66
C MET A 18 -0.70 -45.26 34.79
N LEU A 19 -1.50 -44.19 34.55
CA LEU A 19 -2.99 -44.00 34.66
C LEU A 19 -3.68 -44.16 36.03
N ASP A 20 -4.76 -43.45 36.44
CA ASP A 20 -5.93 -42.89 35.73
C ASP A 20 -6.83 -42.00 36.66
N ARG A 21 -7.68 -41.12 36.07
CA ARG A 21 -9.06 -40.65 36.47
C ARG A 21 -9.34 -39.96 37.86
N ALA A 22 -10.36 -39.10 38.11
CA ALA A 22 -11.50 -38.48 37.39
C ALA A 22 -12.21 -37.39 38.27
N LEU A 23 -12.93 -36.45 37.62
CA LEU A 23 -14.22 -35.77 37.93
C LEU A 23 -14.67 -35.40 39.37
N SER A 24 -15.13 -34.15 39.61
CA SER A 24 -16.55 -33.79 39.88
C SER A 24 -16.77 -32.40 40.53
N SER A 25 -17.92 -31.82 40.15
CA SER A 25 -18.67 -30.68 40.67
C SER A 25 -19.26 -30.89 42.09
N ARG A 26 -19.34 -29.84 42.92
CA ARG A 26 -20.58 -29.26 43.51
C ARG A 26 -20.32 -28.28 44.68
N ARG A 27 -21.28 -27.35 44.78
CA ARG A 27 -21.57 -26.28 45.75
C ARG A 27 -22.07 -26.86 47.10
N VAL A 28 -21.87 -26.14 48.21
CA VAL A 28 -22.86 -25.75 49.27
C VAL A 28 -22.18 -25.44 50.63
N THR A 29 -22.72 -24.38 51.23
CA THR A 29 -22.52 -23.62 52.48
C THR A 29 -22.85 -24.32 53.81
N SER A 30 -22.30 -23.81 54.94
CA SER A 30 -23.02 -23.42 56.20
C SER A 30 -22.00 -22.94 57.29
N HIS A 31 -22.14 -21.71 57.83
CA HIS A 31 -22.66 -21.32 59.18
C HIS A 31 -21.57 -21.33 60.31
N LEU A 32 -21.47 -20.44 61.32
CA LEU A 32 -22.35 -19.60 62.16
C LEU A 32 -21.44 -18.52 62.88
N ASP A 33 -21.83 -17.28 63.20
CA ASP A 33 -22.53 -16.75 64.41
C ASP A 33 -22.24 -15.20 64.45
N ASP A 34 -23.01 -14.24 64.97
CA ASP A 34 -24.33 -14.19 65.63
C ASP A 34 -24.82 -12.72 65.77
N SER A 35 -26.09 -12.58 66.22
CA SER A 35 -26.78 -11.46 66.90
C SER A 35 -27.58 -10.38 66.11
N ASP A 36 -28.91 -10.61 66.08
CA ASP A 36 -30.03 -9.78 66.60
C ASP A 36 -30.30 -8.36 66.02
N THR A 37 -31.52 -7.89 65.73
CA THR A 37 -32.88 -8.24 66.18
C THR A 37 -33.97 -7.68 65.23
N ASP A 38 -35.01 -8.48 64.99
CA ASP A 38 -36.46 -8.24 64.80
C ASP A 38 -37.03 -6.93 64.20
N ALA A 39 -37.83 -7.06 63.12
CA ALA A 39 -39.30 -7.21 63.23
C ALA A 39 -40.03 -6.97 61.88
N SER A 40 -40.65 -8.05 61.39
CA SER A 40 -41.93 -8.15 60.64
C SER A 40 -42.49 -6.95 59.84
N ALA A 41 -42.78 -7.15 58.55
CA ALA A 41 -44.11 -7.59 58.09
C ALA A 41 -44.27 -7.42 56.57
N ASP A 42 -45.13 -8.27 56.04
CA ASP A 42 -45.34 -8.68 54.67
C ASP A 42 -46.08 -7.65 53.78
N ASP A 43 -45.87 -7.83 52.48
CA ASP A 43 -46.90 -7.90 51.43
C ASP A 43 -47.13 -6.76 50.40
N SER A 44 -46.76 -7.10 49.16
CA SER A 44 -47.42 -6.83 47.86
C SER A 44 -47.48 -5.42 47.20
N LYS A 45 -47.26 -5.45 45.87
CA LYS A 45 -47.73 -4.55 44.77
C LYS A 45 -46.86 -3.38 44.28
N THR A 46 -46.15 -3.67 43.18
CA THR A 46 -46.06 -2.90 41.92
C THR A 46 -46.32 -1.38 41.92
N LYS A 47 -45.31 -0.57 41.56
CA LYS A 47 -45.48 0.55 40.61
C LYS A 47 -44.15 1.12 40.08
N LYS A 48 -44.00 1.14 38.75
CA LYS A 48 -43.01 1.94 38.01
C LYS A 48 -43.10 3.41 38.42
N GLN A 49 -41.99 4.02 38.79
CA GLN A 49 -41.89 5.47 38.97
C GLN A 49 -41.83 6.15 37.59
N ASN A 50 -42.75 7.09 37.36
CA ASN A 50 -42.89 7.86 36.12
C ASN A 50 -41.92 9.05 36.12
N LEU A 51 -41.04 9.10 35.11
CA LEU A 51 -40.13 10.21 34.78
C LEU A 51 -40.84 11.55 34.47
N SER A 52 -42.17 11.57 34.34
CA SER A 52 -42.94 12.78 34.00
C SER A 52 -43.05 13.79 35.13
N LEU A 53 -42.86 13.39 36.40
CA LEU A 53 -42.94 14.29 37.56
C LEU A 53 -41.65 15.06 37.85
N LEU A 54 -40.51 14.61 37.29
CA LEU A 54 -39.23 15.34 37.36
C LEU A 54 -39.16 16.46 36.32
N ALA A 55 -39.86 16.33 35.20
CA ALA A 55 -39.90 17.34 34.14
C ALA A 55 -40.78 18.56 34.48
N SER A 56 -41.83 18.40 35.31
CA SER A 56 -42.74 19.51 35.65
C SER A 56 -42.11 20.53 36.61
N ASN A 57 -41.11 20.15 37.40
CA ASN A 57 -40.46 21.03 38.37
C ASN A 57 -39.33 21.89 37.77
N TYR A 58 -38.87 21.57 36.55
CA TYR A 58 -37.86 22.37 35.85
C TYR A 58 -38.48 23.48 34.98
N LEU A 59 -39.69 23.26 34.46
CA LEU A 59 -40.40 24.21 33.61
C LEU A 59 -41.07 25.37 34.38
N SER A 60 -41.21 25.27 35.71
CA SER A 60 -41.76 26.36 36.53
C SER A 60 -40.74 27.42 36.94
N ARG A 61 -39.44 27.22 36.67
CA ARG A 61 -38.36 28.16 37.03
C ARG A 61 -37.88 29.07 35.89
N LEU A 62 -38.44 28.96 34.68
CA LEU A 62 -38.14 29.84 33.55
C LEU A 62 -39.24 30.88 33.25
N SER A 63 -40.23 31.05 34.14
CA SER A 63 -41.37 31.97 33.91
C SER A 63 -41.11 33.44 34.28
N HIS A 64 -39.88 33.81 34.63
CA HIS A 64 -39.54 35.19 35.00
C HIS A 64 -38.53 35.83 34.05
N PHE A 65 -38.83 35.88 32.75
CA PHE A 65 -38.33 36.96 31.91
C PHE A 65 -39.40 37.32 30.87
N CYS A 66 -39.66 38.62 30.78
CA CYS A 66 -40.72 39.26 30.01
C CYS A 66 -40.64 38.86 28.53
N PHE A 67 -41.59 38.07 28.04
CA PHE A 67 -41.69 37.71 26.62
C PHE A 67 -42.81 38.52 25.96
N CYS A 68 -42.39 39.55 25.21
CA CYS A 68 -43.23 40.11 24.17
C CYS A 68 -43.41 38.99 23.09
N PRO A 69 -44.62 38.51 22.81
CA PRO A 69 -44.85 37.35 21.92
C PRO A 69 -44.28 37.56 20.51
N THR A 70 -44.18 38.83 20.10
CA THR A 70 -43.61 39.26 18.83
C THR A 70 -42.09 39.07 18.77
N ALA A 71 -41.37 39.25 19.88
CA ALA A 71 -39.91 39.12 19.94
C ALA A 71 -39.46 37.65 19.87
N SER A 72 -40.17 36.74 20.56
CA SER A 72 -39.89 35.30 20.45
C SER A 72 -40.19 34.76 19.06
N PHE A 73 -41.26 35.24 18.43
CA PHE A 73 -41.62 34.82 17.08
C PHE A 73 -40.60 35.32 16.05
N LEU A 74 -40.11 36.56 16.21
CA LEU A 74 -39.04 37.11 15.39
C LEU A 74 -37.71 36.38 15.61
N LEU A 75 -37.37 36.00 16.84
CA LEU A 75 -36.17 35.22 17.14
C LEU A 75 -36.24 33.81 16.53
N CYS A 76 -37.40 33.15 16.61
CA CYS A 76 -37.62 31.86 15.98
C CYS A 76 -37.56 31.94 14.45
N LEU A 77 -38.10 33.00 13.85
CA LEU A 77 -37.99 33.26 12.41
C LEU A 77 -36.54 33.54 12.00
N LEU A 78 -35.78 34.30 12.79
CA LEU A 78 -34.35 34.54 12.57
C LEU A 78 -33.54 33.25 12.68
N LEU A 79 -33.80 32.41 13.68
CA LEU A 79 -33.16 31.10 13.83
C LEU A 79 -33.51 30.16 12.67
N ALA A 80 -34.77 30.13 12.23
CA ALA A 80 -35.19 29.37 11.06
C ALA A 80 -34.52 29.89 9.77
N LEU A 81 -34.41 31.21 9.61
CA LEU A 81 -33.72 31.82 8.47
C LEU A 81 -32.22 31.52 8.49
N VAL A 82 -31.56 31.56 9.65
CA VAL A 82 -30.16 31.17 9.84
C VAL A 82 -29.94 29.69 9.56
N LEU A 83 -30.87 28.82 9.94
CA LEU A 83 -30.80 27.39 9.63
C LEU A 83 -31.03 27.11 8.13
N ILE A 84 -31.99 27.78 7.51
CA ILE A 84 -32.28 27.64 6.07
C ILE A 84 -31.13 28.21 5.23
N THR A 85 -30.57 29.36 5.62
CA THR A 85 -29.38 29.92 4.98
C THR A 85 -28.16 29.05 5.23
N SER A 86 -27.95 28.52 6.44
CA SER A 86 -26.90 27.54 6.72
C SER A 86 -27.04 26.29 5.85
N LEU A 87 -28.24 25.74 5.67
CA LEU A 87 -28.48 24.62 4.74
C LEU A 87 -28.32 25.01 3.26
N ALA A 88 -28.67 26.24 2.86
CA ALA A 88 -28.50 26.73 1.49
C ALA A 88 -27.03 27.10 1.16
N PHE A 89 -26.24 27.52 2.15
CA PHE A 89 -24.81 27.84 2.03
C PHE A 89 -23.91 26.63 2.31
N HIS A 90 -24.36 25.63 3.09
CA HIS A 90 -23.64 24.35 3.30
C HIS A 90 -24.05 23.23 2.35
N SER A 91 -25.15 23.35 1.59
CA SER A 91 -25.44 22.44 0.46
C SER A 91 -24.55 22.72 -0.76
N ARG A 92 -23.79 23.83 -0.75
CA ARG A 92 -22.67 24.03 -1.67
C ARG A 92 -21.40 23.44 -1.06
N SER A 93 -21.24 22.13 -1.27
CA SER A 93 -19.95 21.51 -1.58
C SER A 93 -18.76 21.95 -0.72
N PHE A 94 -18.56 21.31 0.43
CA PHE A 94 -17.19 21.11 0.94
C PHE A 94 -16.49 20.10 0.04
N VAL A 95 -16.13 20.54 -1.16
CA VAL A 95 -15.06 19.96 -1.96
C VAL A 95 -13.85 20.78 -1.56
N CYS A 96 -12.95 20.20 -0.77
CA CYS A 96 -11.58 20.70 -0.68
C CYS A 96 -10.94 20.54 -2.06
N VAL A 97 -11.15 21.53 -2.93
CA VAL A 97 -10.36 21.70 -4.15
C VAL A 97 -8.97 22.12 -3.68
N SER A 98 -8.01 21.21 -3.77
CA SER A 98 -6.61 21.61 -3.81
C SER A 98 -6.37 22.27 -5.16
N ASP A 99 -6.50 23.58 -5.23
CA ASP A 99 -6.08 24.33 -6.41
C ASP A 99 -4.57 24.59 -6.36
N HIS A 100 -3.94 24.44 -7.51
CA HIS A 100 -2.51 24.59 -7.70
C HIS A 100 -2.17 26.08 -7.91
N GLY A 101 -1.50 26.68 -6.92
CA GLY A 101 -0.71 27.89 -7.12
C GLY A 101 -1.23 29.14 -6.41
N SER A 102 -1.19 29.16 -5.08
CA SER A 102 -1.06 30.40 -4.30
C SER A 102 -0.83 30.09 -2.81
N ARG A 103 0.40 29.71 -2.44
CA ARG A 103 0.88 29.96 -1.09
C ARG A 103 1.52 31.36 -1.08
N VAL A 104 0.67 32.38 -0.98
CA VAL A 104 1.12 33.70 -0.55
C VAL A 104 1.41 33.58 0.94
N GLY A 105 2.70 33.67 1.28
CA GLY A 105 3.12 33.85 2.65
C GLY A 105 2.52 35.14 3.18
N PHE A 106 1.73 35.03 4.25
CA PHE A 106 1.30 36.20 5.01
C PHE A 106 1.00 35.81 6.46
N PHE A 107 2.06 35.49 7.19
CA PHE A 107 2.42 36.08 8.48
C PHE A 107 3.92 35.82 8.67
N GLY A 108 4.70 36.89 8.74
CA GLY A 108 6.16 36.86 8.77
C GLY A 108 6.71 36.22 10.05
N LEU A 109 7.24 35.02 9.88
CA LEU A 109 8.35 34.46 10.65
C LEU A 109 9.32 33.84 9.65
N ASP A 110 10.19 34.66 9.08
CA ASP A 110 11.47 34.15 8.58
C ASP A 110 12.28 33.73 9.82
N GLY A 111 12.32 32.42 10.09
CA GLY A 111 13.02 31.87 11.24
C GLY A 111 12.97 30.35 11.33
N LEU A 112 13.97 29.69 10.70
CA LEU A 112 14.36 28.26 10.80
C LEU A 112 13.42 27.22 10.14
N ASP A 113 13.42 27.16 8.82
CA ASP A 113 12.85 26.03 8.07
C ASP A 113 13.74 24.77 8.21
N SER A 114 13.36 23.82 9.08
CA SER A 114 13.83 22.43 9.04
C SER A 114 12.99 21.49 9.93
N ASP A 115 11.75 21.21 9.52
CA ASP A 115 10.95 20.05 9.96
C ASP A 115 10.92 18.99 8.85
N PHE A 116 12.02 18.25 8.67
CA PHE A 116 12.14 17.27 7.58
C PHE A 116 11.00 16.25 7.62
N GLY A 117 10.28 16.10 6.50
CA GLY A 117 9.29 15.02 6.34
C GLY A 117 7.83 15.31 6.65
N LEU A 118 7.36 16.57 6.72
CA LEU A 118 5.94 16.91 6.99
C LEU A 118 4.94 16.66 5.82
N LEU A 119 5.17 15.54 5.14
CA LEU A 119 4.45 14.85 4.08
C LEU A 119 4.40 15.55 2.71
N GLY A 120 5.36 15.14 1.87
CA GLY A 120 5.25 15.12 0.42
C GLY A 120 5.65 13.73 -0.08
N VAL A 121 5.77 13.58 -1.40
CA VAL A 121 6.13 12.33 -2.09
C VAL A 121 7.64 12.37 -2.38
N PRO A 122 8.49 11.59 -1.69
CA PRO A 122 9.89 11.48 -2.06
C PRO A 122 9.99 10.86 -3.46
N TRP A 123 11.00 11.29 -4.22
CA TRP A 123 11.24 10.83 -5.60
C TRP A 123 12.74 10.81 -5.89
N CYS A 124 13.17 9.96 -6.81
CA CYS A 124 14.56 9.96 -7.26
C CYS A 124 14.81 11.00 -8.36
N ARG A 125 15.83 11.84 -8.19
CA ARG A 125 16.23 12.80 -9.22
C ARG A 125 16.81 12.10 -10.45
N SER A 126 16.26 12.40 -11.64
CA SER A 126 16.89 12.01 -12.90
C SER A 126 18.07 12.91 -13.23
N LYS A 127 19.15 12.34 -13.77
CA LYS A 127 20.42 13.06 -14.01
C LYS A 127 20.29 14.29 -14.92
N HIS A 128 19.34 14.27 -15.85
CA HIS A 128 19.09 15.37 -16.79
C HIS A 128 17.69 15.99 -16.65
N GLY A 129 16.95 15.67 -15.58
CA GLY A 129 15.57 16.15 -15.40
C GLY A 129 14.58 15.62 -16.44
N LYS A 130 14.95 14.60 -17.23
CA LYS A 130 14.07 13.96 -18.20
C LYS A 130 12.93 13.27 -17.45
N THR A 131 11.75 13.36 -18.04
CA THR A 131 10.51 12.73 -17.56
C THR A 131 9.89 11.88 -18.67
N VAL A 132 8.85 11.14 -18.33
CA VAL A 132 8.05 10.34 -19.26
C VAL A 132 7.41 11.21 -20.33
N GLN A 133 7.15 10.63 -21.50
CA GLN A 133 6.60 11.34 -22.66
C GLN A 133 5.06 11.33 -22.69
N TRP A 134 4.42 10.45 -21.91
CA TRP A 134 2.96 10.38 -21.83
C TRP A 134 2.40 11.43 -20.88
N THR A 135 1.15 11.81 -21.13
CA THR A 135 0.41 12.81 -20.35
C THR A 135 -0.78 12.19 -19.62
N SER A 136 -1.43 12.95 -18.74
CA SER A 136 -2.69 12.53 -18.10
C SER A 136 -3.80 12.20 -19.10
N LYS A 137 -3.79 12.84 -20.29
CA LYS A 137 -4.76 12.53 -21.36
C LYS A 137 -4.51 11.13 -21.95
N ASP A 138 -3.24 10.76 -22.12
CA ASP A 138 -2.86 9.43 -22.60
C ASP A 138 -3.24 8.35 -21.59
N LEU A 139 -3.04 8.62 -20.29
CA LEU A 139 -3.47 7.74 -19.21
C LEU A 139 -4.99 7.54 -19.20
N LEU A 140 -5.77 8.61 -19.37
CA LEU A 140 -7.24 8.53 -19.45
C LEU A 140 -7.69 7.68 -20.65
N LYS A 141 -7.07 7.89 -21.82
CA LYS A 141 -7.34 7.05 -23.00
C LYS A 141 -6.95 5.59 -22.75
N GLY A 142 -5.81 5.36 -22.10
CA GLY A 142 -5.39 4.03 -21.69
C GLY A 142 -6.42 3.35 -20.79
N LEU A 143 -7.04 4.07 -19.85
CA LEU A 143 -8.10 3.54 -18.99
C LEU A 143 -9.35 3.16 -19.79
N GLU A 144 -9.76 3.97 -20.76
CA GLU A 144 -10.88 3.64 -21.66
C GLU A 144 -10.66 2.30 -22.39
N GLU A 145 -9.41 2.03 -22.81
CA GLU A 145 -9.04 0.77 -23.46
C GLU A 145 -8.89 -0.39 -22.46
N PHE A 146 -8.31 -0.14 -21.28
CA PHE A 146 -7.89 -1.20 -20.36
C PHE A 146 -9.00 -1.73 -19.46
N VAL A 147 -9.96 -0.89 -19.04
CA VAL A 147 -11.07 -1.33 -18.18
C VAL A 147 -11.79 -2.58 -18.72
N PRO A 148 -12.26 -2.61 -20.00
CA PRO A 148 -12.91 -3.81 -20.54
C PRO A 148 -11.94 -5.01 -20.64
N VAL A 149 -10.65 -4.77 -20.88
CA VAL A 149 -9.63 -5.83 -20.87
C VAL A 149 -9.53 -6.46 -19.47
N TYR A 150 -9.41 -5.66 -18.42
CA TYR A 150 -9.30 -6.13 -17.03
C TYR A 150 -10.53 -6.93 -16.56
N GLU A 151 -11.72 -6.62 -17.09
CA GLU A 151 -12.93 -7.40 -16.84
C GLU A 151 -12.81 -8.84 -17.38
N THR A 152 -11.99 -9.10 -18.40
CA THR A 152 -11.77 -10.45 -18.96
C THR A 152 -10.71 -11.27 -18.23
N ARG A 153 -10.08 -10.72 -17.18
CA ARG A 153 -8.97 -11.39 -16.48
C ARG A 153 -9.36 -12.80 -15.99
N PRO A 154 -8.46 -13.79 -16.14
CA PRO A 154 -8.71 -15.17 -15.71
C PRO A 154 -8.69 -15.31 -14.18
N ILE A 155 -7.98 -14.41 -13.48
CA ILE A 155 -7.83 -14.43 -12.02
C ILE A 155 -8.67 -13.29 -11.44
N LYS A 156 -9.92 -13.59 -11.05
CA LYS A 156 -10.84 -12.58 -10.50
C LYS A 156 -10.40 -12.06 -9.13
N ASN A 157 -10.01 -12.99 -8.26
CA ASN A 157 -9.44 -12.70 -6.95
C ASN A 157 -7.92 -12.97 -6.97
N ASN A 158 -7.16 -11.90 -7.17
CA ASN A 158 -5.70 -11.94 -7.17
C ASN A 158 -5.10 -11.54 -5.79
N MET A 159 -5.72 -11.98 -4.69
CA MET A 159 -5.15 -11.78 -3.35
C MET A 159 -3.68 -12.21 -3.31
N TYR A 160 -2.85 -11.33 -2.73
CA TYR A 160 -1.37 -11.37 -2.69
C TYR A 160 -0.62 -11.02 -3.99
N GLY A 161 -1.32 -10.69 -5.08
CA GLY A 161 -0.69 -10.15 -6.27
C GLY A 161 -1.26 -8.77 -6.62
N MET A 162 -0.82 -8.23 -7.75
CA MET A 162 -1.26 -6.91 -8.21
C MET A 162 -2.78 -6.79 -8.41
N GLY A 163 -3.31 -5.63 -8.01
CA GLY A 163 -4.69 -5.18 -8.24
C GLY A 163 -4.85 -4.39 -9.53
N PHE A 164 -5.96 -3.64 -9.64
CA PHE A 164 -6.30 -2.90 -10.86
C PHE A 164 -5.27 -1.85 -11.23
N ASP A 165 -4.88 -0.99 -10.27
CA ASP A 165 -3.99 0.14 -10.50
C ASP A 165 -2.66 -0.31 -11.14
N HIS A 166 -2.00 -1.27 -10.51
CA HIS A 166 -0.73 -1.81 -10.96
C HIS A 166 -0.87 -2.62 -12.27
N SER A 167 -1.99 -3.32 -12.47
CA SER A 167 -2.28 -3.99 -13.74
C SER A 167 -2.42 -2.98 -14.88
N PHE A 168 -3.08 -1.85 -14.64
CA PHE A 168 -3.21 -0.77 -15.61
C PHE A 168 -1.85 -0.16 -15.94
N GLY A 169 -1.05 0.17 -14.92
CA GLY A 169 0.28 0.75 -15.12
C GLY A 169 1.18 -0.14 -15.96
N LEU A 170 1.28 -1.43 -15.61
CA LEU A 170 2.09 -2.39 -16.36
C LEU A 170 1.61 -2.53 -17.81
N TRP A 171 0.29 -2.65 -18.02
CA TRP A 171 -0.29 -2.70 -19.36
C TRP A 171 0.03 -1.45 -20.18
N PHE A 172 -0.17 -0.28 -19.59
CA PHE A 172 0.02 1.02 -20.25
C PHE A 172 1.49 1.23 -20.64
N ILE A 173 2.43 0.98 -19.72
CA ILE A 173 3.87 1.11 -19.98
C ILE A 173 4.30 0.17 -21.12
N ALA A 174 3.87 -1.10 -21.09
CA ALA A 174 4.19 -2.05 -22.15
C ALA A 174 3.60 -1.63 -23.51
N LYS A 175 2.35 -1.17 -23.55
CA LYS A 175 1.70 -0.65 -24.76
C LYS A 175 2.39 0.58 -25.31
N TRP A 176 2.86 1.47 -24.45
CA TRP A 176 3.54 2.70 -24.83
C TRP A 176 4.92 2.42 -25.40
N LEU A 177 5.74 1.63 -24.69
CA LEU A 177 7.12 1.34 -25.08
C LEU A 177 7.22 0.39 -26.29
N LYS A 178 6.22 -0.49 -26.49
CA LYS A 178 6.20 -1.52 -27.54
C LYS A 178 7.51 -2.32 -27.57
N PRO A 179 7.85 -2.99 -26.46
CA PRO A 179 9.11 -3.72 -26.34
C PRO A 179 9.19 -4.88 -27.31
N VAL A 180 10.41 -5.23 -27.71
CA VAL A 180 10.69 -6.38 -28.59
C VAL A 180 10.75 -7.70 -27.83
N LEU A 181 10.93 -7.63 -26.51
CA LEU A 181 10.94 -8.73 -25.56
C LEU A 181 10.52 -8.20 -24.19
N MET A 182 9.75 -8.97 -23.43
CA MET A 182 9.39 -8.65 -22.05
C MET A 182 9.95 -9.71 -21.11
N ILE A 183 10.56 -9.27 -20.02
CA ILE A 183 11.06 -10.14 -18.95
C ILE A 183 10.25 -9.85 -17.69
N GLU A 184 9.81 -10.89 -17.01
CA GLU A 184 9.08 -10.82 -15.75
C GLU A 184 9.84 -11.63 -14.70
N SER A 185 10.16 -11.03 -13.56
CA SER A 185 10.73 -11.72 -12.40
C SER A 185 9.73 -11.61 -11.25
N GLY A 186 9.19 -12.75 -10.80
CA GLY A 186 8.07 -12.78 -9.85
C GLY A 186 6.72 -12.99 -10.55
N VAL A 187 6.37 -14.26 -10.81
CA VAL A 187 5.20 -14.59 -11.66
C VAL A 187 3.95 -14.92 -10.84
N PHE A 188 4.13 -15.53 -9.66
CA PHE A 188 3.07 -16.04 -8.81
C PHE A 188 2.01 -16.88 -9.59
N LYS A 189 0.75 -16.42 -9.64
CA LYS A 189 -0.36 -17.07 -10.35
C LYS A 189 -0.40 -16.76 -11.86
N GLY A 190 0.48 -15.90 -12.37
CA GLY A 190 0.58 -15.51 -13.77
C GLY A 190 -0.31 -14.34 -14.19
N HIS A 191 -0.82 -13.55 -13.23
CA HIS A 191 -1.70 -12.41 -13.54
C HIS A 191 -0.96 -11.31 -14.30
N SER A 192 0.23 -10.90 -13.85
CA SER A 192 1.10 -9.96 -14.55
C SER A 192 1.53 -10.48 -15.93
N THR A 193 1.81 -11.78 -16.08
CA THR A 193 2.04 -12.40 -17.39
C THR A 193 0.83 -12.24 -18.32
N TRP A 194 -0.40 -12.39 -17.79
CA TRP A 194 -1.62 -12.16 -18.55
C TRP A 194 -1.75 -10.69 -18.96
N VAL A 195 -1.50 -9.75 -18.05
CA VAL A 195 -1.50 -8.30 -18.31
C VAL A 195 -0.54 -7.95 -19.45
N LEU A 196 0.71 -8.43 -19.38
CA LEU A 196 1.73 -8.24 -20.42
C LEU A 196 1.27 -8.82 -21.76
N ARG A 197 0.63 -9.99 -21.76
CA ARG A 197 0.08 -10.59 -22.99
C ARG A 197 -1.08 -9.78 -23.57
N GLN A 198 -1.93 -9.18 -22.74
CA GLN A 198 -2.99 -8.27 -23.22
C GLN A 198 -2.42 -6.96 -23.78
N ALA A 199 -1.29 -6.49 -23.25
CA ALA A 199 -0.60 -5.32 -23.79
C ALA A 199 0.06 -5.63 -25.15
N MET A 200 0.81 -6.73 -25.21
CA MET A 200 1.60 -7.12 -26.38
C MET A 200 1.37 -8.59 -26.73
N PRO A 201 0.32 -8.90 -27.54
CA PRO A 201 -0.13 -10.27 -27.82
C PRO A 201 0.94 -11.18 -28.43
N ASP A 202 1.81 -10.66 -29.28
CA ASP A 202 2.79 -11.44 -30.04
C ASP A 202 4.22 -11.33 -29.48
N THR A 203 4.49 -10.36 -28.59
CA THR A 203 5.83 -10.16 -28.03
C THR A 203 6.23 -11.37 -27.17
N PRO A 204 7.45 -11.91 -27.32
CA PRO A 204 7.94 -12.97 -26.47
C PRO A 204 8.05 -12.55 -25.01
N ILE A 205 7.82 -13.49 -24.10
CA ILE A 205 7.94 -13.27 -22.64
C ILE A 205 8.92 -14.29 -22.06
N ILE A 206 9.83 -13.83 -21.21
CA ILE A 206 10.65 -14.67 -20.35
C ILE A 206 10.21 -14.44 -18.90
N SER A 207 9.78 -15.49 -18.23
CA SER A 207 9.26 -15.42 -16.86
C SER A 207 10.17 -16.21 -15.90
N LEU A 208 10.68 -15.54 -14.88
CA LEU A 208 11.51 -16.10 -13.82
C LEU A 208 10.68 -16.23 -12.54
N SER A 209 10.51 -17.43 -12.00
CA SER A 209 9.80 -17.63 -10.73
C SER A 209 10.18 -18.95 -10.08
N PRO A 210 10.44 -18.99 -8.76
CA PRO A 210 10.72 -20.25 -8.07
C PRO A 210 9.65 -21.33 -8.31
N ARG A 211 8.39 -20.92 -8.49
CA ARG A 211 7.26 -21.82 -8.75
C ARG A 211 6.55 -21.47 -10.05
N HIS A 212 6.39 -22.45 -10.92
CA HIS A 212 5.67 -22.30 -12.19
C HIS A 212 4.17 -21.99 -11.95
N PRO A 213 3.57 -21.01 -12.65
CA PRO A 213 2.19 -20.58 -12.41
C PRO A 213 1.15 -21.70 -12.57
N GLY A 214 1.38 -22.63 -13.51
CA GLY A 214 0.55 -23.82 -13.70
C GLY A 214 0.40 -24.71 -12.46
N LYS A 215 1.28 -24.58 -11.44
CA LYS A 215 1.12 -25.30 -10.16
C LYS A 215 -0.01 -24.74 -9.30
N TYR A 216 -0.51 -23.54 -9.57
CA TYR A 216 -1.63 -22.92 -8.86
C TYR A 216 -3.00 -23.32 -9.43
N LEU A 217 -3.06 -23.84 -10.67
CA LEU A 217 -4.31 -24.32 -11.31
C LEU A 217 -5.05 -25.36 -10.47
N LYS A 218 -4.34 -26.12 -9.62
CA LYS A 218 -4.94 -27.09 -8.69
C LYS A 218 -5.63 -26.46 -7.48
N LYS A 219 -5.29 -25.22 -7.14
CA LYS A 219 -5.78 -24.50 -5.95
C LYS A 219 -6.78 -23.39 -6.31
N GLY A 220 -6.88 -23.04 -7.58
CA GLY A 220 -7.75 -21.98 -8.07
C GLY A 220 -7.29 -21.44 -9.42
N PRO A 221 -7.90 -20.35 -9.90
CA PRO A 221 -7.54 -19.74 -11.16
C PRO A 221 -6.07 -19.30 -11.21
N ALA A 222 -5.42 -19.60 -12.32
CA ALA A 222 -4.07 -19.17 -12.64
C ALA A 222 -3.96 -19.03 -14.17
N TYR A 223 -2.95 -18.31 -14.63
CA TYR A 223 -2.70 -18.10 -16.06
C TYR A 223 -1.32 -18.60 -16.45
N VAL A 224 -1.25 -19.28 -17.59
CA VAL A 224 -0.01 -19.75 -18.20
C VAL A 224 -0.05 -19.34 -19.67
N ALA A 225 0.92 -18.54 -20.11
CA ALA A 225 1.03 -18.14 -21.50
C ALA A 225 1.70 -19.26 -22.31
N GLY A 226 1.10 -19.66 -23.44
CA GLY A 226 1.65 -20.70 -24.30
C GLY A 226 2.99 -20.33 -24.95
N ASN A 227 3.17 -19.05 -25.32
CA ASN A 227 4.40 -18.52 -25.92
C ASN A 227 5.26 -17.75 -24.89
N CYS A 228 5.46 -18.34 -23.72
CA CYS A 228 6.33 -17.79 -22.66
C CYS A 228 7.42 -18.81 -22.31
N THR A 229 8.66 -18.32 -22.16
CA THR A 229 9.79 -19.11 -21.67
C THR A 229 9.82 -19.01 -20.15
N TYR A 230 9.48 -20.11 -19.47
CA TYR A 230 9.47 -20.16 -18.00
C TYR A 230 10.76 -20.76 -17.45
N PHE A 231 11.48 -19.99 -16.63
CA PHE A 231 12.52 -20.51 -15.73
C PHE A 231 11.90 -20.70 -14.35
N ALA A 232 11.48 -21.94 -14.05
CA ALA A 232 10.75 -22.22 -12.83
C ALA A 232 10.98 -23.64 -12.29
N GLY A 233 10.75 -23.82 -10.98
CA GLY A 233 10.95 -25.11 -10.32
C GLY A 233 12.43 -25.52 -10.37
N LYS A 234 12.71 -26.71 -10.92
CA LYS A 234 14.08 -27.21 -11.06
C LYS A 234 14.94 -26.40 -12.04
N ASP A 235 14.29 -25.71 -12.98
CA ASP A 235 14.93 -24.90 -14.02
C ASP A 235 14.94 -23.41 -13.62
N PHE A 236 14.56 -23.09 -12.38
CA PHE A 236 14.59 -21.72 -11.87
C PHE A 236 16.03 -21.21 -11.79
N VAL A 237 16.21 -19.97 -12.24
CA VAL A 237 17.44 -19.20 -12.11
C VAL A 237 17.06 -17.78 -11.72
N ASP A 238 17.77 -17.21 -10.74
CA ASP A 238 17.58 -15.81 -10.35
C ASP A 238 17.98 -14.88 -11.50
N PHE A 239 17.31 -13.74 -11.64
CA PHE A 239 17.58 -12.74 -12.68
C PHE A 239 19.07 -12.37 -12.79
N GLY A 240 19.78 -12.25 -11.67
CA GLY A 240 21.20 -11.89 -11.66
C GLY A 240 22.14 -12.99 -12.17
N ASN A 241 21.65 -14.22 -12.30
CA ASN A 241 22.43 -15.40 -12.69
C ASN A 241 22.11 -15.91 -14.09
N VAL A 242 21.17 -15.26 -14.80
CA VAL A 242 20.87 -15.60 -16.19
C VAL A 242 21.99 -15.10 -17.09
N ASP A 243 22.45 -15.94 -18.03
CA ASP A 243 23.30 -15.49 -19.14
C ASP A 243 22.46 -14.69 -20.14
N TRP A 244 22.28 -13.40 -19.86
CA TRP A 244 21.47 -12.50 -20.67
C TRP A 244 21.99 -12.36 -22.10
N LYS A 245 23.30 -12.44 -22.33
CA LYS A 245 23.88 -12.35 -23.67
C LYS A 245 23.46 -13.54 -24.53
N SER A 246 23.57 -14.76 -23.99
CA SER A 246 23.10 -15.97 -24.67
C SER A 246 21.58 -15.95 -24.87
N MET A 247 20.83 -15.50 -23.86
CA MET A 247 19.37 -15.40 -23.94
C MET A 247 18.90 -14.40 -25.00
N MET A 248 19.47 -13.20 -25.07
CA MET A 248 19.14 -12.23 -26.12
C MET A 248 19.42 -12.80 -27.51
N LYS A 249 20.56 -13.48 -27.70
CA LYS A 249 20.89 -14.16 -28.96
C LYS A 249 19.88 -15.25 -29.32
N LYS A 250 19.47 -16.08 -28.35
CA LYS A 250 18.49 -17.15 -28.54
C LYS A 250 17.13 -16.61 -29.01
N HIS A 251 16.73 -15.45 -28.49
CA HIS A 251 15.48 -14.79 -28.87
C HIS A 251 15.63 -13.82 -30.07
N GLY A 252 16.81 -13.75 -30.70
CA GLY A 252 17.05 -12.89 -31.86
C GLY A 252 17.04 -11.38 -31.54
N ILE A 253 17.26 -11.00 -30.28
CA ILE A 253 17.25 -9.60 -29.84
C ILE A 253 18.61 -8.97 -30.12
N THR A 254 18.63 -7.99 -31.02
CA THR A 254 19.82 -7.21 -31.37
C THR A 254 19.91 -5.90 -30.58
N ASP A 255 18.77 -5.31 -30.24
CA ASP A 255 18.66 -4.07 -29.48
C ASP A 255 18.08 -4.34 -28.09
N ILE A 256 18.98 -4.55 -27.13
CA ILE A 256 18.64 -4.81 -25.72
C ILE A 256 17.98 -3.60 -25.04
N SER A 257 18.18 -2.39 -25.58
CA SER A 257 17.59 -1.18 -25.02
C SER A 257 16.07 -1.14 -25.17
N ARG A 258 15.51 -1.97 -26.06
CA ARG A 258 14.06 -2.11 -26.29
C ARG A 258 13.41 -3.26 -25.52
N VAL A 259 14.12 -3.84 -24.57
CA VAL A 259 13.59 -4.87 -23.67
C VAL A 259 12.97 -4.20 -22.45
N LEU A 260 11.77 -4.63 -22.08
CA LEU A 260 11.09 -4.21 -20.85
C LEU A 260 11.25 -5.28 -19.78
N ILE A 261 11.66 -4.89 -18.58
CA ILE A 261 11.72 -5.79 -17.41
C ILE A 261 10.70 -5.35 -16.38
N PHE A 262 9.93 -6.30 -15.87
CA PHE A 262 9.02 -6.14 -14.74
C PHE A 262 9.49 -6.99 -13.56
N PHE A 263 9.68 -6.36 -12.41
CA PHE A 263 10.09 -6.98 -11.15
C PHE A 263 8.94 -6.93 -10.14
N ASP A 264 8.53 -8.11 -9.68
CA ASP A 264 7.56 -8.38 -8.59
C ASP A 264 8.09 -9.58 -7.75
N ASP A 265 9.42 -9.64 -7.60
CA ASP A 265 10.14 -10.77 -6.98
C ASP A 265 10.53 -10.52 -5.52
N HIS A 266 10.14 -9.37 -4.97
CA HIS A 266 10.44 -8.92 -3.60
C HIS A 266 11.92 -9.02 -3.24
N GLN A 267 12.78 -8.74 -4.22
CA GLN A 267 14.21 -8.53 -4.01
C GLN A 267 14.52 -7.05 -3.90
N ASN A 268 15.61 -6.73 -3.21
CA ASN A 268 16.14 -5.37 -3.10
C ASN A 268 16.28 -4.71 -4.48
N GLU A 269 15.64 -3.55 -4.67
CA GLU A 269 15.59 -2.87 -5.97
C GLU A 269 16.97 -2.31 -6.37
N LEU A 270 17.81 -1.88 -5.42
CA LEU A 270 19.19 -1.46 -5.69
C LEU A 270 20.00 -2.59 -6.35
N LYS A 271 19.80 -3.83 -5.87
CA LYS A 271 20.45 -5.03 -6.42
C LYS A 271 19.94 -5.30 -7.83
N ARG A 272 18.64 -5.20 -8.07
CA ARG A 272 18.04 -5.39 -9.40
C ARG A 272 18.48 -4.33 -10.41
N VAL A 273 18.56 -3.06 -10.00
CA VAL A 273 19.09 -1.98 -10.85
C VAL A 273 20.55 -2.26 -11.25
N LYS A 274 21.41 -2.64 -10.30
CA LYS A 274 22.81 -2.99 -10.60
C LYS A 274 22.93 -4.18 -11.56
N GLN A 275 22.13 -5.22 -11.36
CA GLN A 275 22.11 -6.39 -12.24
C GLN A 275 21.63 -6.02 -13.65
N ALA A 276 20.60 -5.18 -13.76
CA ALA A 276 20.08 -4.72 -15.04
C ALA A 276 21.06 -3.83 -15.80
N LEU A 277 21.73 -2.89 -15.11
CA LEU A 277 22.81 -2.06 -15.68
C LEU A 277 23.94 -2.93 -16.22
N ASN A 278 24.44 -3.88 -15.42
CA ASN A 278 25.52 -4.77 -15.83
C ASN A 278 25.14 -5.63 -17.06
N ALA A 279 23.85 -5.92 -17.23
CA ALA A 279 23.34 -6.66 -18.38
C ALA A 279 23.01 -5.74 -19.59
N GLY A 280 23.07 -4.42 -19.44
CA GLY A 280 22.80 -3.44 -20.50
C GLY A 280 21.33 -3.09 -20.72
N PHE A 281 20.43 -3.45 -19.79
CA PHE A 281 19.01 -3.13 -19.89
C PHE A 281 18.72 -1.69 -19.47
N ARG A 282 17.64 -1.11 -20.03
CA ARG A 282 17.25 0.29 -19.78
C ARG A 282 15.88 0.47 -19.15
N HIS A 283 14.88 -0.28 -19.60
CA HIS A 283 13.49 -0.07 -19.18
C HIS A 283 13.09 -1.05 -18.09
N LEU A 284 12.95 -0.55 -16.86
CA LEU A 284 12.57 -1.36 -15.70
C LEU A 284 11.27 -0.84 -15.09
N VAL A 285 10.43 -1.77 -14.64
CA VAL A 285 9.25 -1.50 -13.83
C VAL A 285 9.37 -2.32 -12.56
N PHE A 286 9.22 -1.68 -11.42
CA PHE A 286 9.17 -2.32 -10.10
C PHE A 286 7.76 -2.23 -9.55
N GLU A 287 7.22 -3.39 -9.19
CA GLU A 287 6.11 -3.53 -8.26
C GLU A 287 6.60 -3.18 -6.84
N ASP A 288 5.70 -2.76 -5.96
CA ASP A 288 5.99 -2.55 -4.53
C ASP A 288 7.10 -1.52 -4.24
N ASN A 289 7.02 -0.32 -4.82
CA ASN A 289 7.96 0.79 -4.54
C ASN A 289 7.67 1.47 -3.18
N TYR A 290 7.82 0.69 -2.11
CA TYR A 290 7.34 0.98 -0.77
C TYR A 290 7.80 2.32 -0.21
N ASP A 291 6.93 2.95 0.58
CA ASP A 291 7.29 4.12 1.38
C ASP A 291 8.35 3.78 2.46
N THR A 292 9.03 4.82 2.94
CA THR A 292 10.04 4.69 4.00
C THR A 292 9.42 4.22 5.32
N GLY A 293 10.08 3.25 5.97
CA GLY A 293 9.61 2.61 7.20
C GLY A 293 8.72 1.36 7.00
N THR A 294 8.39 0.97 5.78
CA THR A 294 7.53 -0.21 5.50
C THR A 294 8.08 -1.10 4.38
N GLY A 295 7.33 -2.11 3.96
CA GLY A 295 7.71 -3.02 2.88
C GLY A 295 8.61 -4.18 3.30
N ASP A 296 8.82 -5.12 2.38
CA ASP A 296 9.60 -6.34 2.62
C ASP A 296 10.94 -6.40 1.88
N HIS A 297 11.26 -5.36 1.10
CA HIS A 297 12.55 -5.18 0.47
C HIS A 297 12.89 -3.68 0.36
N TYR A 298 14.15 -3.38 0.07
CA TYR A 298 14.64 -2.01 -0.06
C TYR A 298 14.30 -1.42 -1.43
N SER A 299 13.30 -0.54 -1.45
CA SER A 299 12.73 0.07 -2.66
C SER A 299 13.50 1.31 -3.12
N LEU A 300 13.32 1.73 -4.38
CA LEU A 300 13.88 2.97 -4.92
C LEU A 300 13.40 4.19 -4.16
N ARG A 301 12.13 4.21 -3.75
CA ARG A 301 11.57 5.28 -2.94
C ARG A 301 12.29 5.40 -1.60
N GLN A 302 12.55 4.27 -0.93
CA GLN A 302 13.35 4.25 0.29
C GLN A 302 14.79 4.68 0.08
N ILE A 303 15.38 4.39 -1.08
CA ILE A 303 16.75 4.79 -1.43
C ILE A 303 16.82 6.32 -1.64
N CYS A 304 15.82 6.88 -2.30
CA CYS A 304 15.78 8.29 -2.70
C CYS A 304 15.11 9.21 -1.69
N ASP A 305 14.53 8.66 -0.63
CA ASP A 305 14.06 9.44 0.50
C ASP A 305 15.26 10.05 1.24
N GLN A 306 15.45 11.36 1.07
CA GLN A 306 16.62 12.09 1.57
C GLN A 306 16.21 13.49 2.05
N SER A 307 16.96 14.05 3.00
CA SER A 307 16.67 15.37 3.57
C SER A 307 16.67 16.52 2.56
N TYR A 308 17.44 16.40 1.47
CA TYR A 308 17.46 17.40 0.40
C TYR A 308 16.34 17.19 -0.66
N ILE A 309 15.58 16.09 -0.55
CA ILE A 309 14.42 15.82 -1.42
C ILE A 309 13.17 16.36 -0.75
N ARG A 310 12.37 17.11 -1.50
CA ARG A 310 11.10 17.64 -1.01
C ARG A 310 10.18 16.49 -0.58
N GLY A 311 9.72 16.54 0.67
CA GLY A 311 8.88 15.48 1.25
C GLY A 311 9.65 14.25 1.72
N GLY A 312 10.98 14.24 1.56
CA GLY A 312 11.87 13.25 2.12
C GLY A 312 12.71 13.78 3.28
N GLY A 313 13.47 12.88 3.90
CA GLY A 313 14.10 13.09 5.20
C GLY A 313 13.06 13.13 6.31
N HIS A 314 13.38 12.54 7.46
CA HIS A 314 12.39 12.41 8.53
C HIS A 314 12.97 12.75 9.90
N SER A 315 12.10 13.27 10.76
CA SER A 315 12.39 13.50 12.17
C SER A 315 11.90 12.33 13.00
N CYS A 316 12.72 11.87 13.96
CA CYS A 316 12.35 10.81 14.88
C CYS A 316 11.85 11.29 16.25
N PHE A 317 11.59 12.60 16.39
CA PHE A 317 10.99 13.16 17.61
C PHE A 317 9.52 12.72 17.75
N ARG A 318 9.21 12.00 18.83
CA ARG A 318 7.90 11.36 19.05
C ARG A 318 6.77 12.35 19.29
N ASP A 319 7.10 13.51 19.81
CA ASP A 319 6.23 14.65 20.10
C ASP A 319 6.33 15.76 19.05
N GLY A 320 7.11 15.54 17.99
CA GLY A 320 7.24 16.47 16.87
C GLY A 320 6.01 16.51 15.96
N ASP A 321 5.96 17.50 15.07
CA ASP A 321 4.83 17.70 14.18
C ASP A 321 4.65 16.57 13.15
N GLU A 322 5.75 16.00 12.64
CA GLU A 322 5.68 14.85 11.73
C GLU A 322 5.02 13.64 12.42
N ALA A 323 5.42 13.34 13.67
CA ALA A 323 4.82 12.28 14.45
C ALA A 323 3.31 12.50 14.64
N ARG A 324 2.92 13.72 15.06
CA ARG A 324 1.51 14.09 15.24
C ARG A 324 0.69 13.95 13.96
N VAL A 325 1.22 14.39 12.82
CA VAL A 325 0.52 14.28 11.52
C VAL A 325 0.39 12.82 11.11
N ARG A 326 1.48 12.03 11.16
CA ARG A 326 1.47 10.61 10.78
C ARG A 326 0.52 9.79 11.66
N SER A 327 0.49 10.01 12.97
CA SER A 327 -0.45 9.32 13.87
C SER A 327 -1.91 9.59 13.49
N LYS A 328 -2.26 10.81 13.08
CA LYS A 328 -3.62 11.11 12.59
C LYS A 328 -3.93 10.35 11.29
N ARG A 329 -2.96 10.25 10.38
CA ARG A 329 -3.15 9.57 9.09
C ARG A 329 -3.25 8.06 9.23
N LYS A 330 -2.50 7.46 10.17
CA LYS A 330 -2.57 6.03 10.51
C LYS A 330 -3.97 5.55 10.88
N LEU A 331 -4.81 6.44 11.42
CA LEU A 331 -6.20 6.13 11.76
C LEU A 331 -7.09 5.87 10.53
N PHE A 332 -6.71 6.38 9.35
CA PHE A 332 -7.53 6.33 8.13
C PHE A 332 -6.94 5.44 7.04
N TRP A 333 -5.60 5.32 6.98
CA TRP A 333 -4.91 4.66 5.88
C TRP A 333 -4.09 3.47 6.38
N GLU A 334 -4.35 2.28 5.85
CA GLU A 334 -3.79 1.02 6.31
C GLU A 334 -2.25 1.00 6.25
N LYS A 335 -1.68 1.49 5.14
CA LYS A 335 -0.23 1.58 4.92
C LYS A 335 0.37 2.94 5.25
N ALA A 336 -0.37 3.85 5.89
CA ALA A 336 0.29 4.99 6.52
C ALA A 336 1.29 4.49 7.56
N VAL A 337 2.44 5.13 7.63
CA VAL A 337 3.54 4.78 8.54
C VAL A 337 3.57 5.79 9.66
N ASP A 338 3.35 5.34 10.89
CA ASP A 338 3.50 6.19 12.08
C ASP A 338 4.97 6.34 12.51
N ILE A 339 5.24 7.21 13.48
CA ILE A 339 6.61 7.48 13.94
C ILE A 339 7.30 6.25 14.55
N HIS A 340 6.53 5.34 15.15
CA HIS A 340 7.04 4.13 15.77
C HIS A 340 7.39 3.06 14.73
N GLU A 341 6.71 3.06 13.59
CA GLU A 341 7.00 2.22 12.43
C GLU A 341 8.17 2.81 11.61
N LEU A 342 8.25 4.12 11.47
CA LEU A 342 9.28 4.81 10.69
C LEU A 342 10.67 4.72 11.33
N CYS A 343 10.77 5.02 12.63
CA CYS A 343 12.06 5.24 13.29
C CYS A 343 12.61 4.00 14.01
N GLY A 344 13.89 3.74 13.79
CA GLY A 344 14.70 2.72 14.45
C GLY A 344 15.60 3.26 15.56
N PRO A 345 16.48 2.40 16.11
CA PRO A 345 17.57 2.82 17.00
C PRO A 345 18.43 3.92 16.36
N ASN A 346 18.95 4.83 17.18
CA ASN A 346 19.78 5.97 16.73
C ASN A 346 19.08 6.84 15.66
N GLU A 347 17.76 7.01 15.80
CA GLU A 347 16.96 7.86 14.90
C GLU A 347 17.03 7.43 13.42
N ALA A 348 17.26 6.13 13.19
CA ALA A 348 17.35 5.58 11.85
C ALA A 348 15.96 5.49 11.20
N TRP A 349 15.56 6.53 10.47
CA TRP A 349 14.32 6.55 9.70
C TRP A 349 14.46 5.93 8.31
N TRP A 350 15.67 5.84 7.76
CA TRP A 350 15.91 5.36 6.40
C TRP A 350 15.70 3.85 6.23
N GLY A 351 15.39 3.44 4.99
CA GLY A 351 15.01 2.06 4.69
C GLY A 351 13.84 1.63 5.56
N VAL A 352 13.97 0.49 6.25
CA VAL A 352 13.07 0.13 7.34
C VAL A 352 13.83 0.14 8.65
N LYS A 353 13.76 1.26 9.38
CA LYS A 353 14.41 1.44 10.69
C LYS A 353 15.93 1.26 10.65
N GLY A 354 16.58 1.70 9.57
CA GLY A 354 18.02 1.51 9.33
C GLY A 354 18.39 0.13 8.77
N TRP A 355 17.43 -0.62 8.24
CA TRP A 355 17.67 -1.91 7.59
C TRP A 355 17.34 -1.87 6.11
N MET A 356 18.24 -2.43 5.31
CA MET A 356 18.05 -2.76 3.91
C MET A 356 17.51 -4.19 3.84
N ARG A 357 16.19 -4.32 3.60
CA ARG A 357 15.50 -5.61 3.49
C ARG A 357 15.69 -6.22 2.10
N ASP A 358 15.69 -7.54 2.02
CA ASP A 358 15.78 -8.32 0.79
C ASP A 358 15.02 -9.65 0.97
N ASN A 359 14.62 -10.25 -0.16
CA ASN A 359 14.04 -11.59 -0.24
C ASN A 359 12.84 -11.80 0.69
N PHE A 360 11.76 -11.05 0.48
CA PHE A 360 10.56 -11.10 1.33
C PHE A 360 10.88 -10.85 2.82
N ASN A 361 11.79 -9.92 3.11
CA ASN A 361 12.28 -9.60 4.45
C ASN A 361 12.92 -10.80 5.19
N HIS A 362 13.31 -11.87 4.47
CA HIS A 362 14.03 -13.00 5.05
C HIS A 362 15.55 -12.75 5.10
N SER A 363 16.05 -11.68 4.48
CA SER A 363 17.47 -11.32 4.49
C SER A 363 17.64 -9.82 4.67
N ASN A 364 18.17 -9.39 5.81
CA ASN A 364 18.22 -7.98 6.18
C ASN A 364 19.66 -7.57 6.52
N LYS A 365 20.13 -6.47 5.93
CA LYS A 365 21.44 -5.89 6.21
C LYS A 365 21.26 -4.55 6.93
N PRO A 366 21.95 -4.29 8.06
CA PRO A 366 21.95 -2.96 8.65
C PRO A 366 22.66 -1.99 7.69
N ILE A 367 22.14 -0.77 7.59
CA ILE A 367 22.65 0.27 6.70
C ILE A 367 22.88 1.56 7.49
N SER A 368 24.08 2.12 7.39
CA SER A 368 24.37 3.43 7.98
C SER A 368 23.73 4.55 7.16
N TYR A 369 23.48 5.72 7.76
CA TYR A 369 23.00 6.89 7.01
C TYR A 369 23.94 7.26 5.85
N ALA A 370 25.25 7.17 6.06
CA ALA A 370 26.24 7.43 5.02
C ALA A 370 26.12 6.45 3.84
N GLU A 371 25.97 5.15 4.11
CA GLU A 371 25.76 4.14 3.07
C GLU A 371 24.41 4.36 2.35
N HIS A 372 23.35 4.69 3.07
CA HIS A 372 22.05 5.05 2.50
C HIS A 372 22.15 6.24 1.54
N PHE A 373 22.83 7.30 1.96
CA PHE A 373 23.08 8.47 1.12
C PHE A 373 23.89 8.11 -0.13
N GLN A 374 24.94 7.29 -0.01
CA GLN A 374 25.72 6.83 -1.17
C GLN A 374 24.91 5.97 -2.13
N ASN A 375 24.01 5.12 -1.63
CA ASN A 375 23.08 4.36 -2.47
C ASN A 375 22.17 5.29 -3.28
N SER A 376 21.68 6.37 -2.65
CA SER A 376 20.89 7.40 -3.34
C SER A 376 21.69 8.08 -4.45
N ARG A 377 22.92 8.53 -4.15
CA ARG A 377 23.83 9.14 -5.14
C ARG A 377 24.09 8.22 -6.32
N PHE A 378 24.29 6.92 -6.06
CA PHE A 378 24.46 5.92 -7.12
C PHE A 378 23.21 5.84 -8.01
N ILE A 379 22.02 5.66 -7.42
CA ILE A 379 20.77 5.58 -8.18
C ILE A 379 20.53 6.83 -9.01
N GLU A 380 20.60 8.02 -8.41
CA GLU A 380 20.44 9.30 -9.13
C GLU A 380 21.43 9.45 -10.31
N SER A 381 22.65 8.90 -10.19
CA SER A 381 23.65 8.96 -11.28
C SER A 381 23.34 8.05 -12.48
N THR A 382 22.42 7.10 -12.31
CA THR A 382 22.05 6.11 -13.33
C THR A 382 20.67 6.35 -13.95
N LEU A 383 19.82 7.15 -13.28
CA LEU A 383 18.44 7.37 -13.68
C LEU A 383 18.31 8.43 -14.78
N ASP A 384 17.89 8.00 -15.96
CA ASP A 384 17.41 8.89 -17.02
C ASP A 384 15.98 9.36 -16.76
N VAL A 385 15.12 8.45 -16.30
CA VAL A 385 13.71 8.73 -15.99
C VAL A 385 13.34 8.03 -14.68
N TYR A 386 12.60 8.73 -13.82
CA TYR A 386 11.91 8.16 -12.66
C TYR A 386 10.45 8.59 -12.72
N TRP A 387 9.53 7.64 -12.75
CA TRP A 387 8.10 7.91 -12.78
C TRP A 387 7.31 6.89 -11.96
N GLU A 388 6.68 7.37 -10.89
CA GLU A 388 5.71 6.59 -10.12
C GLU A 388 4.35 6.63 -10.81
N LEU A 389 3.74 5.46 -10.97
CA LEU A 389 2.37 5.32 -11.45
C LEU A 389 1.41 5.93 -10.42
N PRO A 390 0.59 6.93 -10.79
CA PRO A 390 -0.41 7.44 -9.88
C PRO A 390 -1.53 6.42 -9.61
N PRO A 391 -2.20 6.49 -8.45
CA PRO A 391 -3.44 5.75 -8.25
C PRO A 391 -4.42 6.08 -9.38
N VAL A 392 -5.19 5.09 -9.87
CA VAL A 392 -6.10 5.30 -11.00
C VAL A 392 -7.20 6.29 -10.64
N ALA A 393 -7.72 6.19 -9.42
CA ALA A 393 -8.77 7.07 -8.95
C ALA A 393 -8.62 7.34 -7.45
N GLY A 394 -9.09 8.51 -7.02
CA GLY A 394 -9.01 8.92 -5.63
C GLY A 394 -9.82 8.02 -4.67
N PRO A 395 -9.48 8.02 -3.37
CA PRO A 395 -10.16 7.18 -2.37
C PRO A 395 -11.65 7.46 -2.24
N SER A 396 -12.12 8.68 -2.52
CA SER A 396 -13.56 9.02 -2.45
C SER A 396 -14.38 8.32 -3.53
N LEU A 397 -13.73 7.80 -4.58
CA LEU A 397 -14.34 7.08 -5.69
C LEU A 397 -14.16 5.56 -5.57
N THR A 398 -12.99 5.14 -5.10
CA THR A 398 -12.60 3.72 -5.07
C THR A 398 -12.81 3.06 -3.70
N HIS A 399 -13.00 3.84 -2.65
CA HIS A 399 -13.07 3.42 -1.25
C HIS A 399 -11.82 2.66 -0.76
N GLN A 400 -10.71 2.74 -1.50
CA GLN A 400 -9.48 2.11 -1.07
C GLN A 400 -8.88 2.88 0.11
N THR A 401 -8.45 2.14 1.13
CA THR A 401 -7.79 2.69 2.32
C THR A 401 -6.33 2.25 2.39
N ARG A 402 -5.87 1.44 1.44
CA ARG A 402 -4.55 0.82 1.48
C ARG A 402 -3.42 1.82 1.54
N TYR A 403 -3.41 2.85 0.69
CA TYR A 403 -2.33 3.83 0.64
C TYR A 403 -2.68 5.15 1.33
N ASP A 404 -1.68 5.94 1.68
CA ASP A 404 -1.86 7.30 2.18
C ASP A 404 -1.80 8.33 1.02
N PRO A 405 -2.88 9.07 0.71
CA PRO A 405 -2.88 10.09 -0.34
C PRO A 405 -1.88 11.24 -0.13
N ALA A 406 -1.42 11.52 1.09
CA ALA A 406 -0.37 12.51 1.31
C ALA A 406 1.02 12.01 0.92
N ARG A 407 1.16 10.70 0.68
CA ARG A 407 2.38 9.99 0.27
C ARG A 407 2.21 9.35 -1.11
N ALA A 408 1.29 9.83 -1.94
CA ALA A 408 1.14 9.40 -3.33
C ALA A 408 0.97 10.62 -4.25
N SER A 409 1.29 10.46 -5.53
CA SER A 409 0.95 11.47 -6.55
C SER A 409 -0.56 11.58 -6.71
N SER A 410 -1.03 12.74 -7.20
CA SER A 410 -2.45 12.93 -7.50
C SER A 410 -2.99 11.84 -8.44
N PRO A 411 -4.17 11.27 -8.15
CA PRO A 411 -4.71 10.17 -8.94
C PRO A 411 -5.09 10.62 -10.36
N ILE A 412 -5.16 9.67 -11.29
CA ILE A 412 -5.54 9.94 -12.70
C ILE A 412 -6.97 10.49 -12.78
N VAL A 413 -7.88 9.93 -11.98
CA VAL A 413 -9.24 10.43 -11.77
C VAL A 413 -9.34 10.98 -10.34
N GLU A 414 -9.29 12.29 -10.22
CA GLU A 414 -9.38 13.01 -8.94
C GLU A 414 -10.69 12.75 -8.19
N ASP A 415 -10.64 12.88 -6.87
CA ASP A 415 -11.81 12.80 -6.00
C ASP A 415 -12.92 13.75 -6.47
N GLY A 416 -14.17 13.35 -6.27
CA GLY A 416 -15.35 14.11 -6.73
C GLY A 416 -15.65 14.03 -8.22
N ARG A 417 -14.77 13.45 -9.06
CA ARG A 417 -15.00 13.29 -10.52
C ARG A 417 -15.86 12.07 -10.87
N TYR A 418 -16.99 11.90 -10.19
CA TYR A 418 -17.90 10.75 -10.33
C TYR A 418 -18.35 10.48 -11.78
N GLY A 419 -18.68 11.52 -12.54
CA GLY A 419 -19.09 11.37 -13.93
C GLY A 419 -18.00 10.79 -14.83
N LEU A 420 -16.74 11.20 -14.62
CA LEU A 420 -15.59 10.65 -15.35
C LEU A 420 -15.34 9.19 -14.93
N PHE A 421 -15.36 8.91 -13.62
CA PHE A 421 -15.19 7.56 -13.08
C PHE A 421 -16.21 6.56 -13.65
N GLN A 422 -17.49 6.95 -13.75
CA GLN A 422 -18.54 6.13 -14.36
C GLN A 422 -18.37 5.98 -15.87
N ARG A 423 -18.03 7.06 -16.59
CA ARG A 423 -17.82 7.03 -18.04
C ARG A 423 -16.69 6.09 -18.45
N LEU A 424 -15.60 6.07 -17.68
CA LEU A 424 -14.48 5.14 -17.88
C LEU A 424 -14.84 3.68 -17.54
N GLY A 425 -16.00 3.43 -16.92
CA GLY A 425 -16.43 2.10 -16.50
C GLY A 425 -15.79 1.61 -15.20
N LEU A 426 -14.97 2.43 -14.54
CA LEU A 426 -14.32 2.07 -13.27
C LEU A 426 -15.34 1.77 -12.17
N GLY A 427 -16.50 2.43 -12.19
CA GLY A 427 -17.59 2.17 -11.25
C GLY A 427 -18.29 0.82 -11.40
N ARG A 428 -18.02 0.06 -12.47
CA ARG A 428 -18.52 -1.32 -12.64
C ARG A 428 -17.62 -2.36 -11.97
N LEU A 429 -16.37 -1.99 -11.66
CA LEU A 429 -15.42 -2.88 -11.01
C LEU A 429 -15.73 -2.98 -9.52
N GLU A 430 -15.53 -4.17 -8.95
CA GLU A 430 -15.65 -4.37 -7.50
C GLU A 430 -14.63 -3.50 -6.75
N ALA A 431 -15.05 -2.79 -5.71
CA ALA A 431 -14.16 -1.90 -4.94
C ALA A 431 -12.87 -2.59 -4.43
N SER A 432 -12.95 -3.91 -4.16
CA SER A 432 -11.82 -4.73 -3.72
C SER A 432 -10.64 -4.74 -4.69
N VAL A 433 -10.87 -4.52 -6.00
CA VAL A 433 -9.78 -4.56 -7.00
C VAL A 433 -8.83 -3.36 -6.88
N PHE A 434 -9.29 -2.26 -6.29
CA PHE A 434 -8.49 -1.04 -6.07
C PHE A 434 -7.72 -1.10 -4.75
N ASN A 435 -8.07 -2.00 -3.82
CA ASN A 435 -7.44 -2.08 -2.50
C ASN A 435 -6.11 -2.87 -2.53
N GLY A 436 -5.24 -2.53 -3.48
CA GLY A 436 -3.98 -3.19 -3.77
C GLY A 436 -2.80 -2.26 -4.07
N TYR A 437 -3.00 -0.93 -4.10
CA TYR A 437 -1.95 0.02 -4.45
C TYR A 437 -0.84 0.10 -3.39
N THR A 438 0.40 -0.16 -3.81
CA THR A 438 1.63 -0.17 -3.01
C THR A 438 2.75 0.63 -3.68
N GLN A 439 2.37 1.55 -4.56
CA GLN A 439 3.25 2.28 -5.48
C GLN A 439 3.93 1.35 -6.49
N MET A 440 3.94 1.76 -7.76
CA MET A 440 4.67 1.11 -8.83
C MET A 440 5.52 2.17 -9.50
N VAL A 441 6.75 1.83 -9.88
CA VAL A 441 7.66 2.78 -10.52
C VAL A 441 8.18 2.24 -11.84
N TYR A 442 8.18 3.10 -12.85
CA TYR A 442 8.93 2.92 -14.08
C TYR A 442 10.20 3.76 -14.01
N ILE A 443 11.32 3.14 -14.38
CA ILE A 443 12.58 3.84 -14.55
C ILE A 443 13.21 3.54 -15.92
N GLU A 444 13.87 4.55 -16.46
CA GLU A 444 14.82 4.40 -17.56
C GLU A 444 16.21 4.63 -16.97
N ILE A 445 17.13 3.70 -17.24
CA ILE A 445 18.50 3.76 -16.72
C ILE A 445 19.54 3.69 -17.83
N SER A 446 20.68 4.30 -17.58
CA SER A 446 21.89 4.18 -18.38
C SER A 446 23.14 4.20 -17.50
N GLU A 447 24.25 3.74 -18.08
CA GLU A 447 25.55 3.86 -17.42
C GLU A 447 25.88 5.33 -17.12
N ARG A 448 26.68 5.52 -16.09
CA ARG A 448 27.17 6.83 -15.71
C ARG A 448 28.05 7.38 -16.84
N GLU A 449 27.82 8.63 -17.22
CA GLU A 449 28.74 9.33 -18.12
C GLU A 449 30.11 9.45 -17.42
N SER A 450 31.15 8.96 -18.09
CA SER A 450 32.53 8.89 -17.59
C SER A 450 33.17 10.26 -17.42
#